data_AF-A0A8T5EIT3-F1
#
_entry.id   AF-A0A8T5EIT3-F1
#
_cell.length_a   1.000
_cell.length_b   1.000
_cell.length_c   1.000
_cell.angle_alpha   90.00
_cell.angle_beta   90.00
_cell.angle_gamma   90.00
#
_symmetry.space_group_name_H-M   'P 1'
#
loop_
_entity.id
_entity.type
_entity.pdbx_description
1 polymer ?
#
loop_
_entity_poly.entity_id
_entity_poly.type
_entity_poly.pdbx_seq_one_letter_code
_entity_poly.pdbx_strand_id
1 'polypeptide(L)' 'MAKITAKGRENLLAFWLFISSFGIMFAVLSWMQEGGALPPASELGAWKGTLAVATGAILYWIVARNIPGGAGDE' A
#
# COMPACT_ATOMS: atom_id res chain seq x y z
N MET A 1 -24.42 6.32 -18.05
CA MET A 1 -23.56 6.64 -16.89
C MET A 1 -23.95 5.73 -15.75
N ALA A 2 -23.06 4.82 -15.32
CA ALA A 2 -23.34 3.97 -14.17
C ALA A 2 -23.44 4.85 -12.90
N LYS A 3 -24.57 4.77 -12.18
CA LYS A 3 -24.69 5.40 -10.86
C LYS A 3 -23.80 4.61 -9.89
N ILE A 4 -22.57 5.08 -9.68
CA ILE A 4 -21.74 4.60 -8.57
C ILE A 4 -22.43 5.06 -7.28
N THR A 5 -23.01 4.11 -6.54
CA THR A 5 -23.56 4.31 -5.20
C THR A 5 -22.46 4.80 -4.24
N ALA A 6 -22.83 5.59 -3.22
CA ALA A 6 -21.86 6.16 -2.26
C ALA A 6 -20.94 5.09 -1.67
N LYS A 7 -21.52 3.96 -1.24
CA LYS A 7 -20.80 2.77 -0.76
C LYS A 7 -19.85 2.14 -1.80
N GLY A 8 -20.20 2.19 -3.08
CA GLY A 8 -19.34 1.72 -4.16
C GLY A 8 -18.10 2.61 -4.34
N ARG A 9 -18.26 3.93 -4.18
CA ARG A 9 -17.16 4.91 -4.25
C ARG A 9 -16.19 4.73 -3.08
N GLU A 10 -16.69 4.53 -1.87
CA GLU A 10 -15.87 4.26 -0.68
C GLU A 10 -15.00 3.01 -0.84
N ASN A 11 -15.57 1.91 -1.33
CA ASN A 11 -14.81 0.68 -1.60
C ASN A 11 -13.72 0.88 -2.65
N LEU A 12 -14.01 1.65 -3.72
CA LEU A 12 -13.02 2.02 -4.74
C LEU A 12 -11.90 2.88 -4.17
N LEU A 13 -12.23 3.86 -3.31
CA LEU A 13 -11.25 4.72 -2.63
C LEU A 13 -10.37 3.91 -1.67
N ALA A 14 -10.96 3.03 -0.87
CA ALA A 14 -10.23 2.14 0.03
C ALA A 14 -9.26 1.23 -0.74
N PHE A 15 -9.74 0.61 -1.83
CA PHE A 15 -8.90 -0.22 -2.70
C PHE A 15 -7.77 0.58 -3.35
N TRP A 16 -8.06 1.80 -3.81
CA TRP A 16 -7.07 2.70 -4.38
C TRP A 16 -5.99 3.10 -3.38
N LEU A 17 -6.38 3.46 -2.16
CA LEU A 17 -5.46 3.79 -1.07
C LEU A 17 -4.59 2.60 -0.67
N PHE A 18 -5.14 1.39 -0.69
CA PHE A 18 -4.40 0.16 -0.46
C PHE A 18 -3.31 -0.05 -1.52
N ILE A 19 -3.67 0.05 -2.81
CA ILE A 19 -2.69 -0.08 -3.91
C ILE A 19 -1.63 1.03 -3.85
N SER A 20 -2.02 2.27 -3.55
CA SER A 20 -1.05 3.37 -3.38
C SER A 20 -0.09 3.10 -2.23
N SER A 21 -0.58 2.62 -1.09
CA SER A 21 0.26 2.29 0.08
C SER A 21 1.29 1.21 -0.24
N PHE A 22 0.89 0.19 -1.00
CA PHE A 22 1.80 -0.83 -1.52
C PHE A 22 2.88 -0.23 -2.44
N GLY A 23 2.48 0.62 -3.40
CA GLY A 23 3.41 1.26 -4.33
C GLY A 23 4.45 2.15 -3.63
N ILE A 24 4.02 2.93 -2.62
CA ILE A 24 4.91 3.78 -1.82
C ILE A 24 5.94 2.93 -1.07
N MET A 25 5.51 1.87 -0.39
CA MET A 25 6.45 1.01 0.33
C MET A 25 7.39 0.24 -0.60
N PHE A 26 6.94 -0.13 -1.80
CA PHE A 26 7.81 -0.72 -2.81
C PHE A 26 8.92 0.23 -3.26
N ALA A 27 8.62 1.52 -3.43
CA ALA A 27 9.62 2.55 -3.73
C ALA A 27 10.60 2.75 -2.58
N VAL A 28 10.11 2.83 -1.33
CA VAL A 28 10.96 2.95 -0.12
C VAL A 28 11.91 1.76 -0.01
N LEU A 29 11.42 0.52 -0.18
CA LEU A 29 12.27 -0.67 -0.15
C LEU A 29 13.28 -0.69 -1.30
N SER A 30 12.93 -0.12 -2.46
CA SER A 30 13.88 0.02 -3.58
C SER A 30 15.01 0.99 -3.25
N TRP A 31 14.70 2.13 -2.63
CA TRP A 31 15.73 3.05 -2.13
C TRP A 31 16.58 2.45 -1.01
N MET A 32 15.99 1.66 -0.11
CA MET A 32 16.76 0.96 0.93
C MET A 32 17.72 -0.08 0.34
N GLN A 33 17.37 -0.70 -0.79
CA GLN A 33 18.26 -1.60 -1.53
C GLN A 33 19.39 -0.84 -2.24
N GLU A 34 19.08 0.27 -2.91
CA GLU A 34 20.11 1.13 -3.53
C GLU A 34 21.06 1.74 -2.50
N GLY A 35 20.57 2.04 -1.30
CA GLY A 35 21.37 2.56 -0.19
C GLY A 35 22.17 1.50 0.58
N GLY A 36 22.08 0.22 0.20
CA GLY A 36 22.81 -0.87 0.87
C GLY A 36 22.30 -1.23 2.27
N ALA A 37 21.14 -0.70 2.69
CA ALA A 37 20.51 -1.02 3.96
C ALA A 37 19.75 -2.36 3.92
N LEU A 38 19.38 -2.82 2.72
CA LEU A 38 18.79 -4.13 2.47
C LEU A 38 19.71 -4.96 1.55
N PRO A 39 19.73 -6.29 1.72
CA PRO A 39 20.48 -7.18 0.84
C PRO A 39 20.05 -7.00 -0.63
N PRO A 40 20.97 -7.25 -1.58
CA PRO A 40 20.72 -6.98 -2.99
C PRO A 40 19.56 -7.82 -3.53
N ALA A 41 18.88 -7.29 -4.56
CA ALA A 41 17.70 -7.91 -5.16
C ALA A 41 17.94 -9.34 -5.67
N SER A 42 19.20 -9.72 -5.93
CA SER A 42 19.62 -11.07 -6.29
C SER A 42 19.37 -12.12 -5.21
N GLU A 43 19.38 -11.74 -3.93
CA GLU A 43 19.06 -12.65 -2.81
C GLU A 43 17.60 -12.52 -2.36
N LEU A 44 17.02 -11.32 -2.47
CA LEU A 44 15.66 -11.08 -2.02
C LEU A 44 14.58 -11.53 -3.01
N GLY A 45 14.83 -11.58 -4.32
CA GLY A 45 13.88 -12.11 -5.30
C GLY A 45 12.41 -11.71 -5.07
N ALA A 46 11.51 -12.70 -5.04
CA ALA A 46 10.08 -12.51 -4.75
C ALA A 46 9.77 -12.08 -3.30
N TRP A 47 10.71 -12.28 -2.37
CA TRP A 47 10.57 -11.90 -0.96
C TRP A 47 10.48 -10.38 -0.78
N LYS A 48 11.08 -9.60 -1.68
CA LYS A 48 10.92 -8.13 -1.73
C LYS A 48 9.45 -7.74 -1.91
N GLY A 49 8.73 -8.46 -2.77
CA GLY A 49 7.30 -8.24 -2.99
C GLY A 49 6.49 -8.52 -1.74
N THR A 50 6.76 -9.64 -1.06
CA THR A 50 6.11 -10.01 0.20
C THR A 50 6.37 -8.98 1.31
N LEU A 51 7.61 -8.49 1.44
CA LEU A 51 7.96 -7.42 2.38
C LEU A 51 7.26 -6.10 2.02
N ALA A 52 7.17 -5.76 0.74
CA ALA A 52 6.43 -4.57 0.29
C ALA A 52 4.92 -4.67 0.62
N VAL A 53 4.33 -5.86 0.47
CA VAL A 53 2.93 -6.10 0.90
C VAL A 53 2.78 -6.00 2.41
N ALA A 54 3.67 -6.61 3.19
CA ALA A 54 3.60 -6.58 4.66
C ALA A 54 3.76 -5.15 5.20
N THR A 55 4.78 -4.44 4.74
CA THR A 55 5.03 -3.05 5.13
C THR A 55 3.97 -2.08 4.58
N GLY A 56 3.48 -2.30 3.37
CA GLY A 56 2.37 -1.54 2.78
C GLY A 56 1.05 -1.76 3.50
N ALA A 57 0.79 -2.97 4.00
CA ALA A 57 -0.37 -3.26 4.84
C ALA A 57 -0.29 -2.54 6.19
N ILE A 58 0.89 -2.49 6.81
CA ILE A 58 1.12 -1.70 8.03
C ILE A 58 0.88 -0.21 7.76
N LEU A 59 1.43 0.34 6.67
CA LEU A 59 1.22 1.73 6.28
C LEU A 59 -0.27 2.04 6.02
N TYR A 60 -0.98 1.14 5.32
CA TYR A 60 -2.41 1.27 5.09
C TYR A 60 -3.19 1.30 6.40
N TRP A 61 -2.83 0.43 7.36
CA TRP A 61 -3.52 0.34 8.63
C TRP A 61 -3.31 1.57 9.53
N ILE A 62 -2.12 2.18 9.48
CA ILE A 62 -1.78 3.37 10.28
C ILE A 62 -2.34 4.63 9.63
N VAL A 63 -2.10 4.82 8.33
CA VAL A 63 -2.36 6.08 7.62
C VAL A 63 -3.69 6.03 6.89
N ALA A 64 -3.85 5.09 5.96
CA ALA A 64 -4.99 5.09 5.04
C ALA A 64 -6.32 4.70 5.71
N ARG A 65 -6.29 3.89 6.78
CA ARG A 65 -7.49 3.50 7.53
C ARG A 65 -8.14 4.66 8.27
N ASN A 66 -7.34 5.65 8.71
CA ASN A 66 -7.80 6.79 9.49
C ASN A 66 -8.06 8.05 8.64
N ILE A 67 -7.96 7.97 7.31
CA ILE A 67 -8.30 9.09 6.43
C ILE A 67 -9.83 9.23 6.36
N PRO A 68 -10.39 10.43 6.58
CA PRO A 68 -11.84 10.68 6.50
C PRO A 68 -12.37 10.32 5.10
N GLY A 69 -13.47 9.57 5.04
CA GLY A 69 -13.98 8.95 3.80
C GLY A 69 -13.37 7.59 3.43
N GLY A 70 -12.54 7.00 4.29
CA GLY A 70 -12.08 5.61 4.21
C GLY A 70 -13.05 4.63 4.87
N ALA A 71 -12.87 3.32 4.63
CA ALA A 71 -13.74 2.25 5.14
C ALA A 71 -13.79 2.08 6.68
N GLY A 72 -13.16 2.99 7.44
CA GLY A 72 -13.21 3.05 8.90
C GLY A 72 -14.00 4.24 9.45
N ASP A 73 -14.60 5.06 8.58
CA ASP A 73 -15.42 6.23 8.94
C ASP A 73 -16.88 5.85 9.27
N GLU A 74 -17.05 4.71 9.98
CA GLU A 74 -18.34 4.24 10.50
C GLU A 74 -18.77 4.99 11.77
#